data_AF-A0A355F4W0-F1
#
_entry.id   AF-A0A355F4W0-F1
#
_cell.length_a   1.000
_cell.length_b   1.000
_cell.length_c   1.000
_cell.angle_alpha   90.00
_cell.angle_beta   90.00
_cell.angle_gamma   90.00
#
_symmetry.space_group_name_H-M   'P 1'
#
loop_
_entity.id
_entity.type
_entity.pdbx_description
1 polymer ?
#
loop_
_entity_poly.entity_id
_entity_poly.type
_entity_poly.pdbx_seq_one_letter_code
_entity_poly.pdbx_strand_id
1 'polypeptide(L)'
;MERDALGVPTIRADSRVDGARALGFLHAQDRFFQMDLLRRSSAGELSALFGALAIDVDKANRLHRFRHVAGRVLARATPDERAVFEAYAAGVNAGLAALGAKPWEYLVLRTDPQPWVPEDTVLTVYAMFLDLQDGKAGYESDVGLVHDLLPLPLAQFLTPVGTAWDAPLVGSPLASPPVPGPEVLDLRKEPRLELPQA
;
A
#
# COMPACT_ATOMS: atom_id res chain seq x y z
N MET A 1 30.61 -2.17 2.04
CA MET A 1 29.52 -1.31 1.56
C MET A 1 30.16 -0.05 1.03
N GLU A 2 29.74 0.39 -0.15
CA GLU A 2 30.28 1.59 -0.80
C GLU A 2 29.11 2.47 -1.22
N ARG A 3 29.28 3.79 -1.20
CA ARG A 3 28.32 4.74 -1.77
C ARG A 3 29.00 5.42 -2.95
N ASP A 4 28.27 5.54 -4.05
CA ASP A 4 28.75 6.32 -5.20
C ASP A 4 28.65 7.83 -4.93
N ALA A 5 29.03 8.64 -5.93
CA ALA A 5 29.00 10.11 -5.83
C ALA A 5 27.59 10.69 -5.63
N LEU A 6 26.53 9.94 -5.94
CA LEU A 6 25.13 10.33 -5.72
C LEU A 6 24.59 9.80 -4.39
N GLY A 7 25.41 9.11 -3.60
CA GLY A 7 25.03 8.51 -2.33
C GLY A 7 24.32 7.17 -2.46
N VAL A 8 24.25 6.58 -3.67
CA VAL A 8 23.60 5.29 -3.91
C VAL A 8 24.46 4.17 -3.33
N PRO A 9 23.95 3.37 -2.39
CA PRO A 9 24.73 2.32 -1.77
C PRO A 9 24.82 1.05 -2.63
N THR A 10 26.01 0.48 -2.72
CA THR A 10 26.25 -0.88 -3.20
C THR A 10 26.60 -1.81 -2.04
N ILE A 11 25.86 -2.90 -1.91
CA ILE A 11 26.06 -3.93 -0.90
C ILE A 11 26.67 -5.16 -1.57
N ARG A 12 27.83 -5.59 -1.09
CA ARG A 12 28.42 -6.91 -1.36
C ARG A 12 28.38 -7.69 -0.05
N ALA A 13 27.81 -8.89 -0.08
CA ALA A 13 27.64 -9.74 1.09
C ALA A 13 27.82 -11.22 0.71
N ASP A 14 28.38 -12.00 1.64
CA ASP A 14 28.65 -13.43 1.43
C ASP A 14 27.39 -14.30 1.59
N SER A 15 26.33 -13.76 2.18
CA SER A 15 25.05 -14.43 2.39
C SER A 15 23.86 -13.48 2.25
N ARG A 16 22.68 -14.05 1.99
CA ARG A 16 21.42 -13.30 1.95
C ARG A 16 21.09 -12.64 3.30
N VAL A 17 21.42 -13.31 4.40
CA VAL A 17 21.20 -12.82 5.77
C VAL A 17 22.05 -11.59 6.05
N ASP A 18 23.33 -11.61 5.68
CA ASP A 18 24.23 -10.47 5.85
C ASP A 18 23.86 -9.31 4.93
N GLY A 19 23.46 -9.62 3.70
CA GLY A 19 22.91 -8.63 2.77
C GLY A 19 21.66 -7.93 3.32
N ALA A 20 20.74 -8.70 3.93
CA ALA A 20 19.53 -8.15 4.54
C ALA A 20 19.84 -7.26 5.74
N ARG A 21 20.78 -7.65 6.60
CA ARG A 21 21.25 -6.83 7.73
C ARG A 21 21.87 -5.53 7.25
N ALA A 22 22.74 -5.59 6.24
CA ALA A 22 23.35 -4.41 5.63
C ALA A 22 22.31 -3.47 5.02
N LEU A 23 21.31 -4.03 4.33
CA LEU A 23 20.24 -3.27 3.71
C LEU A 23 19.39 -2.55 4.75
N GLY A 24 18.99 -3.25 5.82
CA GLY A 24 18.23 -2.65 6.92
C GLY A 24 19.00 -1.50 7.58
N PHE A 25 20.30 -1.67 7.80
CA PHE A 25 21.16 -0.64 8.37
C PHE A 25 21.19 0.63 7.50
N LEU A 26 21.40 0.48 6.20
CA LEU A 26 21.44 1.60 5.26
C LEU A 26 20.08 2.29 5.11
N HIS A 27 19.00 1.51 5.03
CA HIS A 27 17.64 2.06 4.99
C HIS A 27 17.31 2.88 6.23
N ALA A 28 17.71 2.45 7.43
CA ALA A 28 17.51 3.22 8.64
C ALA A 28 18.31 4.52 8.64
N GLN A 29 19.56 4.51 8.17
CA GLN A 29 20.35 5.73 8.09
C GLN A 29 19.72 6.78 7.16
N ASP A 30 19.17 6.33 6.03
CA ASP A 30 18.71 7.24 4.99
C ASP A 30 17.23 7.59 5.10
N ARG A 31 16.38 6.67 5.58
CA ARG A 31 14.92 6.69 5.39
C ARG A 31 14.11 6.21 6.59
N PHE A 32 14.66 6.17 7.81
CA PHE A 32 13.94 5.58 8.94
C PHE A 32 12.54 6.16 9.17
N PHE A 33 12.39 7.50 9.15
CA PHE A 33 11.06 8.11 9.36
C PHE A 33 10.06 7.73 8.26
N GLN A 34 10.49 7.66 7.00
CA GLN A 34 9.66 7.17 5.89
C GLN A 34 9.20 5.74 6.14
N MET A 35 10.10 4.85 6.58
CA MET A 35 9.78 3.46 6.90
C MET A 35 8.80 3.37 8.08
N ASP A 36 9.01 4.17 9.12
CA ASP A 36 8.12 4.23 10.28
C ASP A 36 6.71 4.68 9.88
N LEU A 37 6.62 5.68 9.01
CA LEU A 37 5.35 6.16 8.46
C LEU A 37 4.62 5.05 7.69
N LEU A 38 5.33 4.30 6.83
CA LEU A 38 4.77 3.20 6.07
C LEU A 38 4.24 2.07 6.97
N ARG A 39 5.01 1.60 7.96
CA ARG A 39 4.54 0.53 8.86
C ARG A 39 3.34 0.98 9.70
N ARG A 40 3.28 2.26 10.11
CA ARG A 40 2.18 2.81 10.91
C ARG A 40 0.94 3.05 10.08
N SER A 41 1.09 3.50 8.84
CA SER A 41 -0.04 3.68 7.91
C SER A 41 -0.81 2.38 7.76
N SER A 42 -0.15 1.30 7.36
CA SER A 42 -0.80 0.00 7.15
C SER A 42 -1.27 -0.64 8.46
N ALA A 43 -0.56 -0.46 9.57
CA ALA A 43 -1.02 -0.97 10.87
C ALA A 43 -2.20 -0.17 11.47
N GLY A 44 -2.48 1.03 10.96
CA GLY A 44 -3.42 1.98 11.55
C GLY A 44 -2.94 2.47 12.92
N GLU A 45 -1.74 3.03 12.94
CA GLU A 45 -1.04 3.55 14.13
C GLU A 45 -0.42 4.96 13.89
N LEU A 46 -0.89 5.68 12.88
CA LEU A 46 -0.44 7.04 12.57
C LEU A 46 -0.85 8.05 13.62
N SER A 47 -1.96 7.83 14.33
CA SER A 47 -2.39 8.68 15.46
C SER A 47 -1.38 8.71 16.60
N ALA A 48 -0.48 7.74 16.70
CA ALA A 48 0.62 7.79 17.67
C ALA A 48 1.69 8.85 17.30
N LEU A 49 1.74 9.30 16.04
CA LEU A 49 2.60 10.40 15.59
C LEU A 49 1.83 11.71 15.43
N PHE A 50 0.61 11.67 14.87
CA PHE A 50 -0.14 12.86 14.45
C PHE A 50 -1.40 13.14 15.28
N GLY A 51 -1.67 12.33 16.31
CA GLY A 51 -2.80 12.50 17.20
C GLY A 51 -4.15 12.36 16.48
N ALA A 52 -5.10 13.23 16.86
CA ALA A 52 -6.48 13.17 16.40
C ALA A 52 -6.64 13.25 14.88
N LEU A 53 -5.73 13.93 14.19
CA LEU A 53 -5.77 14.12 12.74
C LEU A 53 -5.69 12.81 11.95
N ALA A 54 -5.13 11.75 12.54
CA ALA A 54 -4.94 10.47 11.87
C ALA A 54 -5.91 9.37 12.35
N ILE A 55 -6.85 9.67 13.26
CA ILE A 55 -7.72 8.65 13.85
C ILE A 55 -8.60 7.97 12.80
N ASP A 56 -9.17 8.72 11.86
CA ASP A 56 -10.08 8.14 10.87
C ASP A 56 -9.34 7.28 9.83
N VAL A 57 -8.11 7.69 9.47
CA VAL A 57 -7.21 6.88 8.64
C VAL A 57 -6.83 5.59 9.37
N ASP A 58 -6.47 5.68 10.66
CA ASP A 58 -6.14 4.51 11.47
C ASP A 58 -7.32 3.54 11.58
N LYS A 59 -8.55 4.04 11.79
CA LYS A 59 -9.75 3.21 11.84
C LYS A 59 -10.00 2.48 10.53
N ALA A 60 -9.89 3.18 9.40
CA ALA A 60 -10.06 2.58 8.08
C ALA A 60 -9.03 1.46 7.85
N ASN A 61 -7.75 1.73 8.11
CA ASN A 61 -6.69 0.75 7.86
C ASN A 61 -6.72 -0.43 8.85
N ARG A 62 -7.20 -0.23 10.08
CA ARG A 62 -7.36 -1.30 11.08
C ARG A 62 -8.38 -2.37 10.69
N LEU A 63 -9.31 -2.09 9.77
CA LEU A 63 -10.27 -3.08 9.27
C LEU A 63 -9.55 -4.29 8.66
N HIS A 64 -8.41 -4.07 8.00
CA HIS A 64 -7.59 -5.14 7.42
C HIS A 64 -6.81 -5.95 8.46
N ARG A 65 -6.65 -5.42 9.68
CA ARG A 65 -5.88 -6.04 10.76
C ARG A 65 -4.45 -6.43 10.35
N PHE A 66 -3.79 -5.62 9.52
CA PHE A 66 -2.49 -5.98 8.92
C PHE A 66 -1.41 -6.30 9.95
N ARG A 67 -1.42 -5.68 11.15
CA ARG A 67 -0.51 -6.05 12.25
C ARG A 67 -0.65 -7.52 12.63
N HIS A 68 -1.88 -8.03 12.76
CA HIS A 68 -2.15 -9.44 13.03
C HIS A 68 -1.76 -10.34 11.85
N VAL A 69 -2.04 -9.90 10.62
CA VAL A 69 -1.67 -10.63 9.40
C VAL A 69 -0.15 -10.74 9.26
N ALA A 70 0.60 -9.67 9.50
CA ALA A 70 2.07 -9.65 9.47
C ALA A 70 2.67 -10.65 10.47
N GLY A 71 2.14 -10.71 11.70
CA GLY A 71 2.55 -11.72 12.68
C GLY A 71 2.28 -13.15 12.20
N ARG A 72 1.15 -13.40 11.52
CA ARG A 72 0.85 -14.71 10.91
C ARG A 72 1.76 -15.06 9.74
N VAL A 73 2.19 -14.07 8.95
CA VAL A 73 3.18 -14.28 7.88
C VAL A 73 4.48 -14.79 8.48
N LEU A 74 5.00 -14.12 9.52
CA LEU A 74 6.24 -14.57 10.15
C LEU A 74 6.12 -15.90 10.91
N ALA A 75 4.96 -16.19 11.49
CA ALA A 75 4.71 -17.48 12.13
C ALA A 75 4.69 -18.65 11.13
N ARG A 76 4.46 -18.38 9.85
CA ARG A 76 4.44 -19.37 8.76
C ARG A 76 5.73 -19.40 7.93
N ALA A 77 6.62 -18.44 8.16
CA ALA A 77 7.89 -18.37 7.46
C ALA A 77 8.76 -19.59 7.79
N THR A 78 9.46 -20.10 6.79
CA THR A 78 10.52 -21.09 6.99
C THR A 78 11.64 -20.51 7.86
N PRO A 79 12.48 -21.35 8.51
CA PRO A 79 13.60 -20.85 9.30
C PRO A 79 14.52 -19.89 8.53
N ASP A 80 14.80 -20.18 7.26
CA ASP A 80 15.66 -19.35 6.41
C ASP A 80 15.03 -18.00 6.07
N GLU A 81 13.72 -17.96 5.79
CA GLU A 81 13.00 -16.71 5.58
C GLU A 81 12.94 -15.86 6.85
N ARG A 82 12.66 -16.50 7.99
CA ARG A 82 12.61 -15.83 9.29
C ARG A 82 13.96 -15.19 9.64
N ALA A 83 15.06 -15.91 9.39
CA ALA A 83 16.42 -15.38 9.59
C ALA A 83 16.68 -14.11 8.78
N VAL A 84 16.13 -13.99 7.56
CA VAL A 84 16.24 -12.77 6.75
C VAL A 84 15.46 -11.61 7.35
N PHE A 85 14.22 -11.83 7.80
CA PHE A 85 13.41 -10.78 8.44
C PHE A 85 14.06 -10.29 9.74
N GLU A 86 14.55 -11.21 10.57
CA GLU A 86 15.25 -10.89 11.80
C GLU A 86 16.55 -10.12 11.55
N ALA A 87 17.34 -10.54 10.56
CA ALA A 87 18.58 -9.86 10.19
C ALA A 87 18.32 -8.45 9.65
N TYR A 88 17.30 -8.28 8.81
CA TYR A 88 16.88 -6.95 8.34
C TYR A 88 16.47 -6.05 9.52
N ALA A 89 15.60 -6.53 10.40
CA ALA A 89 15.16 -5.75 11.57
C ALA A 89 16.32 -5.39 12.51
N ALA A 90 17.24 -6.32 12.76
CA ALA A 90 18.45 -6.06 13.52
C ALA A 90 19.33 -4.98 12.85
N GLY A 91 19.46 -5.05 11.52
CA GLY A 91 20.12 -4.03 10.71
C GLY A 91 19.49 -2.66 10.87
N VAL A 92 18.16 -2.56 10.74
CA VAL A 92 17.40 -1.30 10.91
C VAL A 92 17.65 -0.70 12.29
N ASN A 93 17.55 -1.50 13.35
CA ASN A 93 17.79 -1.03 14.71
C ASN A 93 19.23 -0.56 14.93
N ALA A 94 20.21 -1.30 14.40
CA ALA A 94 21.61 -0.89 14.46
C ALA A 94 21.88 0.39 13.67
N GLY A 95 21.24 0.56 12.50
CA GLY A 95 21.37 1.75 11.66
C GLY A 95 20.76 2.99 12.32
N LEU A 96 19.58 2.85 12.93
CA LEU A 96 18.95 3.90 13.72
C LEU A 96 19.83 4.29 14.92
N ALA A 97 20.35 3.31 15.67
CA ALA A 97 21.21 3.56 16.82
C ALA A 97 22.57 4.19 16.45
N ALA A 98 23.04 3.96 15.22
CA ALA A 98 24.26 4.57 14.71
C ALA A 98 24.08 6.05 14.32
N LEU A 99 22.84 6.56 14.26
CA LEU A 99 22.60 7.98 14.05
C LEU A 99 23.00 8.76 15.31
N GLY A 100 23.83 9.79 15.15
CA GLY A 100 24.23 10.67 16.26
C GLY A 100 23.08 11.52 16.83
N ALA A 101 21.95 11.56 16.13
CA ALA A 101 20.69 12.15 16.59
C ALA A 101 19.52 11.45 15.89
N LYS A 102 18.33 11.47 16.50
CA LYS A 102 17.12 10.97 15.84
C LYS A 102 16.78 11.80 14.58
N PRO A 103 16.13 11.21 13.55
CA PRO A 103 15.68 11.95 12.38
C PRO A 103 14.87 13.19 12.76
N TRP A 104 15.01 14.27 11.99
CA TRP A 104 14.52 15.59 12.36
C TRP A 104 13.00 15.66 12.51
N GLU A 105 12.26 14.81 11.79
CA GLU A 105 10.82 14.70 11.87
C GLU A 105 10.37 14.37 13.30
N TYR A 106 11.12 13.52 13.99
CA TYR A 106 10.87 13.18 15.40
C TYR A 106 11.15 14.34 16.36
N LEU A 107 12.02 15.30 15.99
CA LEU A 107 12.22 16.53 16.78
C LEU A 107 10.99 17.44 16.66
N VAL A 108 10.43 17.57 15.46
CA VAL A 108 9.22 18.37 15.21
C VAL A 108 8.00 17.74 15.89
N LEU A 109 7.85 16.42 15.77
CA LEU A 109 6.76 15.67 16.38
C LEU A 109 6.92 15.48 17.90
N ARG A 110 8.10 15.81 18.46
CA ARG A 110 8.42 15.65 19.89
C ARG A 110 8.16 14.22 20.40
N THR A 111 8.47 13.25 19.56
CA THR A 111 8.31 11.82 19.86
C THR A 111 9.61 11.09 19.58
N ASP A 112 9.76 9.87 20.09
CA ASP A 112 10.95 9.06 19.87
C ASP A 112 10.67 7.90 18.92
N PRO A 113 11.62 7.58 18.02
CA PRO A 113 11.46 6.44 17.11
C PRO A 113 11.32 5.15 17.91
N GLN A 114 10.38 4.30 17.51
CA GLN A 114 10.21 2.98 18.11
C GLN A 114 11.08 1.94 17.40
N PRO A 115 11.66 0.97 18.13
CA PRO A 115 12.44 -0.10 17.51
C PRO A 115 11.66 -0.82 16.40
N TRP A 116 12.39 -1.28 15.39
CA TRP A 116 11.87 -2.08 14.30
C TRP A 116 11.78 -3.55 14.74
N VAL A 117 10.61 -4.16 14.56
CA VAL A 117 10.43 -5.59 14.74
C VAL A 117 10.28 -6.28 13.38
N PRO A 118 10.58 -7.58 13.25
CA PRO A 118 10.50 -8.29 11.98
C PRO A 118 9.19 -8.10 11.22
N GLU A 119 8.04 -8.07 11.92
CA GLU A 119 6.70 -7.91 11.33
C GLU A 119 6.52 -6.56 10.62
N ASP A 120 7.23 -5.52 11.05
CA ASP A 120 7.16 -4.19 10.44
C ASP A 120 7.61 -4.20 8.98
N THR A 121 8.51 -5.11 8.62
CA THR A 121 8.96 -5.31 7.24
C THR A 121 7.83 -5.77 6.33
N VAL A 122 6.87 -6.54 6.87
CA VAL A 122 5.69 -6.97 6.11
C VAL A 122 4.69 -5.82 6.01
N LEU A 123 4.58 -5.00 7.04
CA LEU A 123 3.69 -3.84 7.07
C LEU A 123 4.06 -2.77 6.04
N THR A 124 5.34 -2.56 5.76
CA THR A 124 5.74 -1.63 4.68
C THR A 124 5.25 -2.09 3.31
N VAL A 125 5.19 -3.41 3.07
CA VAL A 125 4.60 -3.97 1.85
C VAL A 125 3.08 -3.78 1.83
N TYR A 126 2.40 -3.94 2.98
CA TYR A 126 0.96 -3.69 3.05
C TYR A 126 0.58 -2.21 2.91
N ALA A 127 1.50 -1.27 3.14
CA ALA A 127 1.27 0.13 2.77
C ALA A 127 1.14 0.28 1.26
N MET A 128 2.02 -0.38 0.48
CA MET A 128 1.91 -0.41 -0.98
C MET A 128 0.63 -1.12 -1.45
N PHE A 129 0.17 -2.15 -0.73
CA PHE A 129 -1.14 -2.76 -1.02
C PHE A 129 -2.27 -1.73 -0.89
N LEU A 130 -2.29 -0.90 0.16
CA LEU A 130 -3.30 0.14 0.32
C LEU A 130 -3.22 1.21 -0.78
N ASP A 131 -2.02 1.57 -1.24
CA ASP A 131 -1.86 2.57 -2.31
C ASP A 131 -2.32 2.06 -3.68
N LEU A 132 -2.20 0.75 -3.92
CA LEU A 132 -2.52 0.12 -5.20
C LEU A 132 -3.93 -0.45 -5.28
N GLN A 133 -4.69 -0.42 -4.20
CA GLN A 133 -6.03 -1.01 -4.11
C GLN A 133 -7.05 0.02 -3.63
N ASP A 134 -8.31 -0.19 -3.96
CA ASP A 134 -9.39 0.60 -3.36
C ASP A 134 -9.51 0.22 -1.87
N GLY A 135 -9.14 1.15 -0.98
CA GLY A 135 -9.19 0.95 0.47
C GLY A 135 -10.60 0.75 1.04
N LYS A 136 -11.66 0.96 0.25
CA LYS A 136 -13.06 0.76 0.68
C LYS A 136 -13.82 -0.30 -0.14
N ALA A 137 -13.20 -0.86 -1.19
CA ALA A 137 -13.90 -1.71 -2.16
C ALA A 137 -15.21 -1.07 -2.66
N GLY A 138 -15.21 0.26 -2.80
CA GLY A 138 -16.33 1.03 -3.30
C GLY A 138 -16.53 0.82 -4.79
N TYR A 139 -15.45 0.57 -5.53
CA TYR A 139 -15.50 0.32 -6.97
C TYR A 139 -16.53 -0.77 -7.34
N GLU A 140 -16.50 -1.93 -6.69
CA GLU A 140 -17.43 -3.02 -6.97
C GLU A 140 -18.87 -2.65 -6.62
N SER A 141 -19.07 -1.89 -5.54
CA SER A 141 -20.39 -1.38 -5.15
C SER A 141 -20.92 -0.36 -6.16
N ASP A 142 -20.06 0.54 -6.65
CA ASP A 142 -20.42 1.56 -7.63
C ASP A 142 -20.75 0.92 -8.98
N VAL A 143 -19.97 -0.06 -9.42
CA VAL A 143 -20.26 -0.87 -10.61
C VAL A 143 -21.60 -1.61 -10.45
N GLY A 144 -21.86 -2.19 -9.28
CA GLY A 144 -23.15 -2.83 -8.98
C GLY A 144 -24.31 -1.85 -9.10
N LEU A 145 -24.18 -0.65 -8.53
CA LEU A 145 -25.19 0.40 -8.62
C LEU A 145 -25.43 0.86 -10.07
N VAL A 146 -24.37 0.97 -10.87
CA VAL A 146 -24.48 1.29 -12.31
C VAL A 146 -25.29 0.22 -13.03
N HIS A 147 -25.06 -1.06 -12.73
CA HIS A 147 -25.81 -2.17 -13.31
C HIS A 147 -27.27 -2.24 -12.82
N ASP A 148 -27.56 -1.81 -11.60
CA ASP A 148 -28.91 -1.78 -11.04
C ASP A 148 -29.74 -0.59 -11.54
N LEU A 149 -29.11 0.56 -11.80
CA LEU A 149 -29.80 1.81 -12.15
C LEU A 149 -29.87 2.10 -13.64
N LEU A 150 -28.95 1.60 -14.46
CA LEU A 150 -28.86 1.93 -15.88
C LEU A 150 -29.29 0.77 -16.79
N PRO A 151 -29.81 1.06 -17.99
CA PRO A 151 -30.01 0.03 -19.01
C PRO A 151 -28.71 -0.74 -19.27
N LEU A 152 -28.81 -2.07 -19.39
CA LEU A 152 -27.65 -2.96 -19.49
C LEU A 152 -26.62 -2.54 -20.57
N PRO A 153 -27.01 -2.14 -21.80
CA PRO A 153 -26.02 -1.70 -22.80
C PRO A 153 -25.22 -0.46 -22.35
N LEU A 154 -25.86 0.45 -21.62
CA LEU A 154 -25.22 1.65 -21.08
C LEU A 154 -24.32 1.32 -19.90
N ALA A 155 -24.76 0.46 -18.98
CA ALA A 155 -23.94 -0.03 -17.87
C ALA A 155 -22.66 -0.71 -18.39
N GLN A 156 -22.79 -1.65 -19.33
CA GLN A 156 -21.65 -2.34 -19.93
C GLN A 156 -20.69 -1.38 -20.64
N PHE A 157 -21.21 -0.35 -21.30
CA PHE A 157 -20.38 0.67 -21.95
C PHE A 157 -19.59 1.54 -20.95
N LEU A 158 -20.19 1.89 -19.81
CA LEU A 158 -19.57 2.74 -18.79
C LEU A 158 -18.61 1.98 -17.88
N THR A 159 -18.86 0.69 -17.63
CA THR A 159 -18.03 -0.17 -16.80
C THR A 159 -17.53 -1.38 -17.58
N PRO A 160 -16.74 -1.19 -18.66
CA PRO A 160 -16.22 -2.30 -19.44
C PRO A 160 -15.23 -3.11 -18.61
N VAL A 161 -15.30 -4.44 -18.72
CA VAL A 161 -14.32 -5.35 -18.09
C VAL A 161 -12.91 -5.15 -18.66
N GLY A 162 -12.83 -4.65 -19.89
CA GLY A 162 -11.60 -4.27 -20.56
C GLY A 162 -11.87 -3.68 -21.94
N THR A 163 -10.81 -3.28 -22.62
CA THR A 163 -10.87 -2.61 -23.93
C THR A 163 -9.85 -3.16 -24.90
N ALA A 164 -9.99 -2.76 -26.17
CA ALA A 164 -9.03 -3.13 -27.21
C ALA A 164 -7.60 -2.59 -26.95
N TRP A 165 -7.44 -1.67 -26.01
CA TRP A 165 -6.14 -1.13 -25.58
C TRP A 165 -5.45 -1.97 -24.50
N ASP A 166 -6.15 -2.96 -23.93
CA ASP A 166 -5.56 -3.83 -22.93
C ASP A 166 -4.56 -4.79 -23.57
N ALA A 167 -3.44 -5.00 -22.88
CA ALA A 167 -2.39 -5.93 -23.27
C ALA A 167 -2.34 -7.12 -22.29
N PRO A 168 -3.28 -8.08 -22.39
CA PRO A 168 -3.33 -9.18 -21.43
C PRO A 168 -2.08 -10.06 -21.54
N LEU A 169 -1.51 -10.43 -20.39
CA LEU A 169 -0.40 -11.39 -20.30
C LEU A 169 -0.76 -12.76 -20.88
N VAL A 170 -2.05 -13.12 -20.83
CA VAL A 170 -2.61 -14.37 -21.37
C VAL A 170 -3.94 -14.07 -22.05
N GLY A 171 -4.10 -14.52 -23.30
CA GLY A 171 -5.35 -14.38 -24.06
C GLY A 171 -5.33 -13.25 -25.09
N SER A 172 -6.48 -13.01 -25.72
CA SER A 172 -6.67 -11.93 -26.68
C SER A 172 -7.15 -10.64 -26.00
N PRO A 173 -6.86 -9.46 -26.56
CA PRO A 173 -7.43 -8.19 -26.08
C PRO A 173 -8.96 -8.26 -25.98
N LEU A 174 -9.50 -7.64 -24.93
CA LEU A 174 -10.95 -7.59 -24.73
C LEU A 174 -11.59 -6.63 -25.72
N ALA A 175 -12.75 -6.98 -26.26
CA ALA A 175 -13.46 -6.09 -27.16
C ALA A 175 -14.12 -4.96 -26.36
N SER A 176 -13.97 -3.72 -26.84
CA SER A 176 -14.71 -2.60 -26.28
C SER A 176 -16.21 -2.74 -26.59
N PRO A 177 -17.10 -2.54 -25.61
CA PRO A 177 -18.54 -2.48 -25.87
C PRO A 177 -18.87 -1.31 -26.81
N PRO A 178 -19.86 -1.47 -27.72
CA PRO A 178 -20.25 -0.40 -28.63
C PRO A 178 -20.89 0.76 -27.86
N VAL A 179 -20.78 1.97 -28.40
CA VAL A 179 -21.49 3.14 -27.86
C VAL A 179 -23.01 2.89 -27.94
N PRO A 180 -23.77 3.01 -26.84
CA PRO A 180 -25.22 2.83 -26.86
C PRO A 180 -25.92 3.85 -27.76
N GLY A 181 -26.91 3.41 -28.53
CA GLY A 181 -27.70 4.30 -29.38
C GLY A 181 -28.79 5.07 -28.62
N PRO A 182 -29.46 6.03 -29.28
CA PRO A 182 -30.52 6.84 -28.68
C PRO A 182 -31.76 6.03 -28.25
N GLU A 183 -31.92 4.80 -28.73
CA GLU A 183 -32.91 3.84 -28.27
C GLU A 183 -32.66 3.33 -26.83
N VAL A 184 -31.40 3.43 -26.36
CA VAL A 184 -31.00 3.05 -25.00
C VAL A 184 -31.12 4.25 -24.06
N LEU A 185 -30.67 5.44 -24.47
CA LEU A 185 -30.81 6.68 -23.71
C LEU A 185 -30.79 7.91 -24.65
N ASP A 186 -31.85 8.71 -24.63
CA ASP A 186 -31.93 9.98 -25.38
C ASP A 186 -32.02 11.18 -24.42
N LEU A 187 -30.88 11.80 -24.13
CA LEU A 187 -30.76 12.96 -23.23
C LEU A 187 -31.56 14.19 -23.70
N ARG A 188 -31.98 14.24 -24.97
CA ARG A 188 -32.84 15.32 -25.48
C ARG A 188 -34.29 15.18 -25.03
N LYS A 189 -34.69 13.95 -24.66
CA LYS A 189 -36.05 13.62 -24.21
C LYS A 189 -36.12 13.41 -22.70
N GLU A 190 -35.05 12.90 -22.10
CA GLU A 190 -34.96 12.65 -20.66
C GLU A 190 -33.77 13.40 -20.03
N PRO A 191 -33.94 14.70 -19.69
CA PRO A 191 -32.82 15.53 -19.23
C PRO A 191 -32.43 15.32 -17.75
N ARG A 192 -33.14 14.47 -16.99
CA ARG A 192 -32.82 14.18 -15.57
C ARG A 192 -33.07 12.71 -15.23
N LEU A 193 -31.99 11.99 -14.94
CA LEU A 193 -32.06 10.81 -14.09
C LEU A 193 -32.30 11.29 -12.65
N GLU A 194 -33.51 11.08 -12.11
CA GLU A 194 -33.75 11.28 -10.68
C GLU A 194 -33.06 10.14 -9.93
N LEU A 195 -31.95 10.44 -9.26
CA LEU A 195 -31.29 9.48 -8.37
C LEU A 195 -32.21 9.21 -7.17
N PRO A 196 -32.36 7.95 -6.73
CA PRO A 196 -33.11 7.64 -5.53
C PRO A 196 -32.52 8.39 -4.33
N GLN A 197 -33.38 9.02 -3.52
CA GLN A 197 -32.94 9.68 -2.29
C GLN A 197 -32.43 8.61 -1.30
N ALA A 198 -31.22 8.87 -0.77
CA ALA A 198 -30.56 8.02 0.23
C ALA A 198 -31.24 8.08 1.60
#